data_AF-A0A1Q6M1K8-F1
#
_entry.id   AF-A0A1Q6M1K8-F1
#
_cell.length_a   1.000
_cell.length_b   1.000
_cell.length_c   1.000
_cell.angle_alpha   90.00
_cell.angle_beta   90.00
_cell.angle_gamma   90.00
#
_symmetry.space_group_name_H-M   'P 1'
#
loop_
_entity.id
_entity.type
_entity.pdbx_description
1 polymer ?
#
loop_
_entity_poly.entity_id
_entity_poly.type
_entity_poly.pdbx_seq_one_letter_code
_entity_poly.pdbx_strand_id
1 'polypeptide(L)'
;MKLNERVFEVLNGEPVEVQNLDGHEVKIYILDDYPDVLNEFVNKGKFAVWSCVDGTNYKLAIEKGYYDELRELYSDKVNDTWLKFWDECEKISSTFSKKIVLPATAVIIVIFVVLMALSNKMPGKLGTYLTLGLAIFYVLVILILRKLTTNKINIANQNALAVIKKNLGEAHFNDLLERQRNYIDAYYDTLSAKEEAEASANEENANELKETEETTEAEKEESNNNEETEVKEKEVVETTEEASNETSKNE
;
A
#
# COMPACT_ATOMS: atom_id res chain seq x y z
N MET A 1 -0.43 12.71 15.42
CA MET A 1 0.18 11.90 14.34
C MET A 1 -0.78 11.75 13.15
N LYS A 2 -0.26 11.70 11.91
CA LYS A 2 -1.02 11.28 10.71
C LYS A 2 -0.54 9.92 10.21
N LEU A 3 -1.46 9.03 9.87
CA LEU A 3 -1.24 7.66 9.39
C LEU A 3 -2.25 7.35 8.29
N ASN A 4 -1.78 6.94 7.10
CA ASN A 4 -2.62 6.40 6.03
C ASN A 4 -3.94 7.17 5.81
N GLU A 5 -3.86 8.48 5.56
CA GLU A 5 -5.01 9.41 5.45
C GLU A 5 -6.06 8.91 4.45
N ARG A 6 -5.63 8.41 3.28
CA ARG A 6 -6.50 7.80 2.27
C ARG A 6 -7.32 6.62 2.83
N VAL A 7 -6.69 5.75 3.63
CA VAL A 7 -7.38 4.60 4.24
C VAL A 7 -8.40 5.11 5.26
N PHE A 8 -8.02 6.09 6.07
CA PHE A 8 -8.92 6.69 7.06
C PHE A 8 -10.20 7.24 6.43
N GLU A 9 -10.08 7.92 5.29
CA GLU A 9 -11.20 8.50 4.55
C GLU A 9 -12.12 7.47 3.91
N VAL A 10 -11.61 6.30 3.54
CA VAL A 10 -12.39 5.25 2.88
C VAL A 10 -13.17 4.40 3.89
N LEU A 11 -12.64 4.19 5.10
CA LEU A 11 -13.24 3.36 6.15
C LEU A 11 -14.46 4.05 6.81
N ASN A 12 -15.61 4.07 6.13
CA ASN A 12 -16.81 4.82 6.57
C ASN A 12 -18.00 3.94 6.99
N GLY A 13 -17.86 2.61 6.94
CA GLY A 13 -18.88 1.66 7.37
C GLY A 13 -19.09 1.61 8.89
N GLU A 14 -19.82 0.60 9.35
CA GLU A 14 -19.96 0.31 10.76
C GLU A 14 -18.72 -0.48 11.26
N PRO A 15 -18.04 -0.04 12.33
CA PRO A 15 -16.93 -0.79 12.89
C PRO A 15 -17.45 -2.04 13.59
N VAL A 16 -16.71 -3.15 13.46
CA VAL A 16 -17.02 -4.40 14.18
C VAL A 16 -16.72 -4.31 15.68
N GLU A 17 -15.83 -3.41 16.06
CA GLU A 17 -15.48 -3.14 17.45
C GLU A 17 -15.04 -1.70 17.63
N VAL A 18 -15.38 -1.11 18.78
CA VAL A 18 -14.91 0.23 19.16
C VAL A 18 -14.28 0.16 20.54
N GLN A 19 -13.03 0.57 20.63
CA GLN A 19 -12.25 0.60 21.86
C GLN A 19 -11.99 2.06 22.25
N ASN A 20 -12.16 2.37 23.54
CA ASN A 20 -11.88 3.70 24.10
C ASN A 20 -10.67 3.58 25.04
N LEU A 21 -9.51 4.08 24.61
CA LEU A 21 -8.21 3.83 25.23
C LEU A 21 -7.49 5.15 25.54
N ASP A 22 -7.44 5.54 26.82
CA ASP A 22 -6.69 6.71 27.31
C ASP A 22 -6.93 8.01 26.49
N GLY A 23 -8.19 8.29 26.14
CA GLY A 23 -8.57 9.48 25.36
C GLY A 23 -8.45 9.33 23.85
N HIS A 24 -8.06 8.15 23.36
CA HIS A 24 -8.09 7.76 21.96
C HIS A 24 -9.30 6.85 21.71
N GLU A 25 -9.90 6.99 20.53
CA GLU A 25 -10.91 6.06 20.03
C GLU A 25 -10.27 5.19 18.95
N VAL A 26 -10.36 3.86 19.07
CA VAL A 26 -9.93 2.91 18.06
C VAL A 26 -11.16 2.19 17.52
N LYS A 27 -11.48 2.44 16.25
CA LYS A 27 -12.56 1.76 15.52
C LYS A 27 -11.96 0.66 14.65
N ILE A 28 -12.37 -0.58 14.88
CA ILE A 28 -11.91 -1.75 14.13
C ILE A 28 -12.88 -2.04 13.00
N TYR A 29 -12.34 -2.20 11.79
CA TYR A 29 -13.07 -2.48 10.56
C TYR A 29 -12.55 -3.78 9.94
N ILE A 30 -13.42 -4.48 9.22
CA ILE A 30 -13.02 -5.64 8.42
C ILE A 30 -12.57 -5.14 7.04
N LEU A 31 -11.37 -5.57 6.63
CA LEU A 31 -10.70 -5.09 5.43
C LEU A 31 -11.38 -5.61 4.15
N ASP A 32 -12.01 -6.77 4.21
CA ASP A 32 -12.74 -7.43 3.13
C ASP A 32 -13.90 -6.58 2.57
N ASP A 33 -14.49 -5.72 3.40
CA ASP A 33 -15.53 -4.77 2.99
C ASP A 33 -14.97 -3.61 2.13
N TYR A 34 -13.63 -3.53 1.99
CA TYR A 34 -12.92 -2.47 1.26
C TYR A 34 -11.88 -3.07 0.29
N PRO A 35 -12.31 -3.66 -0.84
CA PRO A 35 -11.43 -4.40 -1.76
C PRO A 35 -10.20 -3.62 -2.24
N ASP A 36 -10.34 -2.31 -2.49
CA ASP A 36 -9.21 -1.47 -2.93
C ASP A 36 -8.12 -1.33 -1.85
N VAL A 37 -8.52 -1.32 -0.58
CA VAL A 37 -7.58 -1.28 0.55
C VAL A 37 -7.03 -2.68 0.79
N LEU A 38 -7.87 -3.71 0.76
CA LEU A 38 -7.46 -5.11 0.87
C LEU A 38 -6.34 -5.45 -0.13
N ASN A 39 -6.59 -5.22 -1.42
CA ASN A 39 -5.65 -5.53 -2.49
C ASN A 39 -4.34 -4.72 -2.40
N GLU A 40 -4.39 -3.47 -1.91
CA GLU A 40 -3.17 -2.68 -1.74
C GLU A 40 -2.25 -3.27 -0.67
N PHE A 41 -2.83 -3.74 0.44
CA PHE A 41 -2.07 -4.05 1.65
C PHE A 41 -1.79 -5.54 1.80
N VAL A 42 -2.76 -6.41 1.50
CA VAL A 42 -2.58 -7.85 1.63
C VAL A 42 -1.56 -8.37 0.62
N ASN A 43 -1.49 -7.83 -0.60
CA ASN A 43 -0.42 -8.17 -1.56
C ASN A 43 1.00 -7.78 -1.07
N LYS A 44 1.10 -6.98 -0.01
CA LYS A 44 2.36 -6.56 0.63
C LYS A 44 2.62 -7.26 1.98
N GLY A 45 1.88 -8.33 2.29
CA GLY A 45 1.98 -9.03 3.58
C GLY A 45 1.35 -8.30 4.75
N LYS A 46 0.48 -7.31 4.50
CA LYS A 46 -0.14 -6.49 5.55
C LYS A 46 -1.62 -6.81 5.67
N PHE A 47 -1.94 -7.63 6.66
CA PHE A 47 -3.31 -8.04 7.00
C PHE A 47 -4.00 -7.10 7.99
N ALA A 48 -3.26 -6.13 8.55
CA ALA A 48 -3.81 -5.10 9.41
C ALA A 48 -3.18 -3.74 9.10
N VAL A 49 -4.03 -2.70 9.07
CA VAL A 49 -3.65 -1.35 8.66
C VAL A 49 -4.24 -0.34 9.63
N TRP A 50 -3.36 0.39 10.30
CA TRP A 50 -3.73 1.53 11.13
C TRP A 50 -3.83 2.79 10.29
N SER A 51 -4.82 3.63 10.59
CA SER A 51 -5.00 4.94 9.97
C SER A 51 -5.51 5.96 10.99
N CYS A 52 -5.10 7.22 10.84
CA CYS A 52 -5.42 8.32 11.74
C CYS A 52 -5.09 9.66 11.08
N VAL A 53 -5.92 10.69 11.28
CA VAL A 53 -5.71 12.03 10.70
C VAL A 53 -5.44 13.10 11.76
N ASP A 54 -6.07 12.97 12.93
CA ASP A 54 -6.06 13.98 14.00
C ASP A 54 -5.19 13.61 15.21
N GLY A 55 -4.74 12.36 15.30
CA GLY A 55 -4.00 11.81 16.43
C GLY A 55 -4.87 11.37 17.61
N THR A 56 -6.20 11.37 17.48
CA THR A 56 -7.13 10.97 18.55
C THR A 56 -8.10 9.88 18.10
N ASN A 57 -8.51 9.91 16.84
CA ASN A 57 -9.41 8.94 16.25
C ASN A 57 -8.62 8.02 15.32
N TYR A 58 -8.54 6.76 15.68
CA TYR A 58 -7.83 5.73 14.94
C TYR A 58 -8.83 4.78 14.29
N LYS A 59 -8.59 4.43 13.03
CA LYS A 59 -9.29 3.35 12.35
C LYS A 59 -8.29 2.25 12.03
N LEU A 60 -8.59 1.05 12.49
CA LEU A 60 -7.81 -0.16 12.29
C LEU A 60 -8.58 -1.10 11.37
N ALA A 61 -8.13 -1.29 10.14
CA ALA A 61 -8.72 -2.26 9.22
C ALA A 61 -7.92 -3.55 9.25
N ILE A 62 -8.59 -4.69 9.44
CA ILE A 62 -7.98 -6.02 9.57
C ILE A 62 -8.71 -6.98 8.65
N GLU A 63 -7.98 -7.79 7.88
CA GLU A 63 -8.57 -8.87 7.09
C GLU A 63 -9.31 -9.85 8.00
N LYS A 64 -10.47 -10.32 7.55
CA LYS A 64 -11.42 -11.02 8.40
C LYS A 64 -10.86 -12.28 9.04
N GLY A 65 -10.27 -13.18 8.26
CA GLY A 65 -9.75 -14.44 8.80
C GLY A 65 -8.58 -14.20 9.74
N TYR A 66 -7.75 -13.20 9.45
CA TYR A 66 -6.66 -12.76 10.30
C TYR A 66 -7.16 -12.20 11.63
N TYR A 67 -8.24 -11.41 11.59
CA TYR A 67 -8.88 -10.91 12.80
C TYR A 67 -9.46 -12.05 13.65
N ASP A 68 -10.14 -13.00 13.02
CA ASP A 68 -10.76 -14.12 13.72
C ASP A 68 -9.71 -15.02 14.40
N GLU A 69 -8.58 -15.29 13.72
CA GLU A 69 -7.49 -16.15 14.25
C GLU A 69 -6.65 -15.44 15.31
N LEU A 70 -6.42 -14.13 15.16
CA LEU A 70 -5.41 -13.38 15.92
C LEU A 70 -6.00 -12.20 16.69
N ARG A 71 -7.31 -12.22 16.97
CA ARG A 71 -8.04 -11.13 17.68
C ARG A 71 -7.33 -10.66 18.94
N GLU A 72 -6.68 -11.56 19.65
CA GLU A 72 -5.97 -11.29 20.90
C GLU A 72 -4.82 -10.27 20.75
N LEU A 73 -4.17 -10.24 19.57
CA LEU A 73 -3.17 -9.23 19.20
C LEU A 73 -3.77 -7.83 19.00
N TYR A 74 -5.10 -7.71 19.02
CA TYR A 74 -5.84 -6.47 18.87
C TYR A 74 -6.75 -6.16 20.06
N SER A 75 -6.51 -6.84 21.19
CA SER A 75 -7.20 -6.52 22.44
C SER A 75 -6.86 -5.11 22.94
N ASP A 76 -7.75 -4.53 23.75
CA ASP A 76 -7.60 -3.20 24.35
C ASP A 76 -6.18 -2.95 24.91
N LYS A 77 -5.63 -3.92 25.65
CA LYS A 77 -4.29 -3.80 26.27
C LYS A 77 -3.16 -3.75 25.23
N VAL A 78 -3.29 -4.51 24.15
CA VAL A 78 -2.28 -4.56 23.09
C VAL A 78 -2.36 -3.28 22.26
N ASN A 79 -3.56 -2.88 21.85
CA ASN A 79 -3.78 -1.64 21.11
C ASN A 79 -3.37 -0.40 21.91
N ASP A 80 -3.66 -0.34 23.21
CA ASP A 80 -3.19 0.72 24.10
C ASP A 80 -1.64 0.81 24.13
N THR A 81 -0.97 -0.34 24.15
CA THR A 81 0.50 -0.38 24.09
C THR A 81 1.01 0.16 22.76
N TRP A 82 0.35 -0.17 21.65
CA TRP A 82 0.70 0.37 20.33
C TRP A 82 0.45 1.87 20.21
N LEU A 83 -0.67 2.39 20.75
CA LEU A 83 -0.95 3.82 20.84
C LEU A 83 0.18 4.57 21.56
N LYS A 84 0.60 4.06 22.72
CA LYS A 84 1.74 4.61 23.47
C LYS A 84 3.05 4.59 22.69
N PHE A 85 3.26 3.54 21.89
CA PHE A 85 4.41 3.47 20.97
C PHE A 85 4.35 4.52 19.86
N TRP A 86 3.19 4.75 19.24
CA TRP A 86 3.04 5.79 18.21
C TRP A 86 3.24 7.19 18.79
N ASP A 87 2.72 7.46 19.99
CA ASP A 87 2.98 8.70 20.73
C ASP A 87 4.47 8.91 20.99
N GLU A 88 5.18 7.85 21.40
CA GLU A 88 6.62 7.89 21.60
C GLU A 88 7.37 8.14 20.28
N CYS A 89 6.94 7.52 19.19
CA CYS A 89 7.49 7.76 17.86
C CYS A 89 7.31 9.22 17.41
N GLU A 90 6.13 9.80 17.61
CA GLU A 90 5.87 11.21 17.31
C GLU A 90 6.74 12.12 18.18
N LYS A 91 6.87 11.84 19.48
CA LYS A 91 7.75 12.59 20.39
C LYS A 91 9.21 12.50 19.96
N ILE A 92 9.71 11.31 19.60
CA ILE A 92 11.08 11.12 19.09
C ILE A 92 11.26 11.92 17.80
N SER A 93 10.39 11.72 16.82
CA SER A 93 10.46 12.39 15.51
C SER A 93 10.41 13.91 15.63
N SER A 94 9.42 14.44 16.37
CA SER A 94 9.28 15.89 16.60
C SER A 94 10.47 16.47 17.37
N THR A 95 10.98 15.77 18.37
CA THR A 95 12.15 16.22 19.14
C THR A 95 13.40 16.25 18.28
N PHE A 96 13.67 15.20 17.52
CA PHE A 96 14.82 15.16 16.61
C PHE A 96 14.71 16.21 15.51
N SER A 97 13.53 16.33 14.89
CA SER A 97 13.30 17.32 13.84
C SER A 97 13.48 18.76 14.36
N LYS A 98 12.76 19.13 15.41
CA LYS A 98 12.71 20.52 15.90
C LYS A 98 13.95 20.93 16.68
N LYS A 99 14.55 20.04 17.48
CA LYS A 99 15.65 20.39 18.39
C LYS A 99 17.03 20.03 17.84
N ILE A 100 17.13 19.13 16.85
CA ILE A 100 18.42 18.65 16.34
C ILE A 100 18.58 19.00 14.87
N VAL A 101 17.69 18.50 14.00
CA VAL A 101 17.81 18.65 12.54
C VAL A 101 17.64 20.10 12.11
N LEU A 102 16.60 20.79 12.60
CA LEU A 102 16.29 22.16 12.19
C LEU A 102 17.40 23.15 12.59
N PRO A 103 17.91 23.18 13.85
CA PRO A 103 19.03 24.06 14.19
C PRO A 103 20.32 23.71 13.45
N ALA A 104 20.65 22.42 13.30
CA ALA A 104 21.84 21.99 12.56
C ALA A 104 21.78 22.44 11.09
N THR A 105 20.61 22.29 10.46
CA THR A 105 20.38 22.74 9.08
C THR A 105 20.50 24.26 8.96
N ALA A 106 19.93 25.01 9.92
CA ALA A 106 20.06 26.48 9.93
C ALA A 106 21.52 26.93 10.02
N VAL A 107 22.34 26.31 10.89
CA VAL A 107 23.77 26.61 10.99
C VAL A 107 24.50 26.32 9.67
N ILE A 108 24.20 25.20 9.03
CA ILE A 108 24.83 24.81 7.76
C ILE A 108 24.44 25.78 6.64
N ILE A 109 23.18 26.23 6.57
CA ILE A 109 22.74 27.25 5.61
C ILE A 109 23.53 28.54 5.81
N VAL A 110 23.71 29.02 7.05
CA VAL A 110 24.49 30.23 7.34
C VAL A 110 25.94 30.07 6.89
N ILE A 111 26.58 28.93 7.18
CA ILE A 111 27.93 28.63 6.72
C ILE A 111 28.00 28.64 5.19
N PHE A 112 27.00 28.05 4.53
CA PHE A 112 26.94 27.96 3.07
C PHE A 112 26.85 29.35 2.42
N VAL A 113 26.00 30.24 2.96
CA VAL A 113 25.87 31.63 2.49
C VAL A 113 27.18 32.41 2.67
N VAL A 114 27.83 32.26 3.83
CA VAL A 114 29.13 32.91 4.10
C VAL A 114 30.21 32.40 3.15
N LEU A 115 30.27 31.08 2.92
CA LEU A 115 31.21 30.49 1.98
C LEU A 115 30.97 30.97 0.54
N MET A 116 29.71 31.07 0.10
CA MET A 116 29.38 31.63 -1.21
C MET A 116 29.83 33.08 -1.34
N ALA A 117 29.55 33.92 -0.34
CA ALA A 117 29.95 35.34 -0.35
C ALA A 117 31.48 35.51 -0.37
N LEU A 118 32.22 34.64 0.31
CA LEU A 118 33.68 34.64 0.34
C LEU A 118 34.32 33.93 -0.84
N SER A 119 33.60 33.04 -1.54
CA SER A 119 34.13 32.23 -2.64
C SER A 119 34.72 33.09 -3.75
N ASN A 120 34.14 34.27 -4.03
CA ASN A 120 34.63 35.21 -5.04
C ASN A 120 35.97 35.88 -4.67
N LYS A 121 36.38 35.81 -3.39
CA LYS A 121 37.63 36.37 -2.88
C LYS A 121 38.70 35.29 -2.64
N MET A 122 38.35 34.01 -2.79
CA MET A 122 39.30 32.91 -2.59
C MET A 122 40.07 32.62 -3.88
N PRO A 123 41.36 32.27 -3.78
CA PRO A 123 42.17 31.96 -4.96
C PRO A 123 41.73 30.63 -5.62
N GLY A 124 41.62 30.65 -6.94
CA GLY A 124 41.35 29.46 -7.76
C GLY A 124 39.98 28.83 -7.48
N LYS A 125 39.92 27.48 -7.53
CA LYS A 125 38.70 26.68 -7.31
C LYS A 125 38.48 26.28 -5.84
N LEU A 126 39.23 26.88 -4.90
CA LEU A 126 39.22 26.49 -3.49
C LEU A 126 37.83 26.64 -2.86
N GLY A 127 37.13 27.74 -3.13
CA GLY A 127 35.77 27.97 -2.63
C GLY A 127 34.79 26.90 -3.10
N THR A 128 34.87 26.51 -4.38
CA THR A 128 34.05 25.43 -4.95
C THR A 128 34.32 24.09 -4.27
N TYR A 129 35.59 23.72 -4.06
CA TYR A 129 35.91 22.47 -3.35
C TYR A 129 35.45 22.48 -1.89
N LEU A 130 35.53 23.63 -1.20
CA LEU A 130 35.02 23.76 0.17
C LEU A 130 33.50 23.59 0.23
N THR A 131 32.76 24.22 -0.68
CA THR A 131 31.30 24.08 -0.75
C THR A 131 30.88 22.65 -1.07
N LEU A 132 31.59 21.97 -1.97
CA LEU A 132 31.33 20.58 -2.31
C LEU A 132 31.63 19.66 -1.11
N GLY A 133 32.74 19.87 -0.43
CA GLY A 133 33.09 19.14 0.80
C GLY A 133 32.05 19.33 1.90
N LEU A 134 31.53 20.55 2.08
CA LEU A 134 30.47 20.84 3.04
C LEU A 134 29.14 20.14 2.67
N ALA A 135 28.79 20.11 1.38
CA ALA A 135 27.60 19.40 0.92
C ALA A 135 27.69 17.89 1.21
N ILE A 136 28.83 17.26 0.91
CA ILE A 136 29.07 15.84 1.22
C ILE A 136 29.00 15.62 2.73
N PHE A 137 29.64 16.49 3.52
CA PHE A 137 29.59 16.41 4.97
C PHE A 137 28.15 16.53 5.51
N TYR A 138 27.34 17.44 4.97
CA TYR A 138 25.94 17.58 5.37
C TYR A 138 25.12 16.32 5.10
N VAL A 139 25.31 15.70 3.93
CA VAL A 139 24.65 14.42 3.61
C VAL A 139 25.04 13.35 4.63
N LEU A 140 26.33 13.23 5.00
CA LEU A 140 26.78 12.29 6.02
C LEU A 140 26.12 12.58 7.39
N VAL A 141 26.02 13.85 7.78
CA VAL A 141 25.34 14.25 9.02
C VAL A 141 23.87 13.82 8.99
N ILE A 142 23.14 14.05 7.89
CA ILE A 142 21.74 13.62 7.76
C ILE A 142 21.61 12.10 7.88
N LEU A 143 22.49 11.33 7.24
CA LEU A 143 22.47 9.86 7.31
C LEU A 143 22.67 9.36 8.75
N ILE A 144 23.61 9.96 9.49
CA ILE A 144 23.84 9.64 10.90
C ILE A 144 22.60 9.98 11.75
N LEU A 145 22.03 11.18 11.57
CA LEU A 145 20.83 11.61 12.30
C LEU A 145 19.63 10.70 12.02
N ARG A 146 19.46 10.27 10.76
CA ARG A 146 18.43 9.30 10.37
C ARG A 146 18.64 7.97 11.10
N LYS A 147 19.86 7.43 11.07
CA LYS A 147 20.19 6.18 11.78
C LYS A 147 19.91 6.26 13.28
N LEU A 148 20.27 7.36 13.93
CA LEU A 148 20.00 7.57 15.36
C LEU A 148 18.50 7.62 15.66
N THR A 149 17.72 8.30 14.82
CA THR A 149 16.26 8.39 14.95
C THR A 149 15.62 7.02 14.79
N THR A 150 16.00 6.27 13.74
CA THR A 150 15.52 4.91 13.50
C THR A 150 15.88 3.97 14.65
N ASN A 151 17.10 4.06 15.20
CA ASN A 151 17.49 3.24 16.33
C ASN A 151 16.63 3.50 17.57
N LYS A 152 16.29 4.76 17.86
CA LYS A 152 15.40 5.08 18.98
C LYS A 152 13.98 4.56 18.78
N ILE A 153 13.45 4.67 17.55
CA ILE A 153 12.16 4.08 17.19
C ILE A 153 12.21 2.56 17.37
N ASN A 154 13.30 1.89 16.97
CA ASN A 154 13.46 0.45 17.15
C ASN A 154 13.48 0.04 18.62
N ILE A 155 14.13 0.83 19.49
CA ILE A 155 14.12 0.59 20.93
C ILE A 155 12.70 0.76 21.50
N ALA A 156 11.99 1.82 21.11
CA ALA A 156 10.59 2.01 21.52
C ALA A 156 9.70 0.84 21.06
N ASN A 157 9.91 0.33 19.85
CA ASN A 157 9.19 -0.84 19.34
C ASN A 157 9.50 -2.11 20.15
N GLN A 158 10.77 -2.35 20.49
CA GLN A 158 11.15 -3.46 21.36
C GLN A 158 10.53 -3.36 22.75
N ASN A 159 10.46 -2.15 23.31
CA ASN A 159 9.80 -1.91 24.59
C ASN A 159 8.30 -2.20 24.53
N ALA A 160 7.63 -1.74 23.47
CA ALA A 160 6.21 -2.02 23.24
C ALA A 160 5.95 -3.53 23.12
N LEU A 161 6.76 -4.24 22.32
CA LEU A 161 6.67 -5.69 22.19
C LEU A 161 6.94 -6.42 23.52
N ALA A 162 7.89 -5.95 24.32
CA ALA A 162 8.15 -6.52 25.65
C ALA A 162 6.96 -6.35 26.59
N VAL A 163 6.28 -5.20 26.53
CA VAL A 163 5.05 -4.95 27.29
C VAL A 163 3.91 -5.85 26.79
N ILE A 164 3.70 -5.97 25.49
CA ILE A 164 2.70 -6.87 24.88
C ILE A 164 2.96 -8.32 25.30
N LYS A 165 4.20 -8.80 25.14
CA LYS A 165 4.61 -10.16 25.52
C LYS A 165 4.38 -10.41 27.00
N LYS A 166 4.64 -9.44 27.88
CA LYS A 166 4.35 -9.54 29.31
C LYS A 166 2.85 -9.58 29.60
N ASN A 167 2.06 -8.78 28.88
CA ASN A 167 0.61 -8.68 29.08
C ASN A 167 -0.13 -9.96 28.62
N LEU A 168 0.30 -10.55 27.51
CA LEU A 168 -0.27 -11.79 26.96
C LEU A 168 0.30 -13.05 27.62
N GLY A 169 1.52 -12.96 28.17
CA GLY A 169 2.28 -14.11 28.64
C GLY A 169 3.16 -14.68 27.53
N GLU A 170 4.40 -15.05 27.86
CA GLU A 170 5.42 -15.41 26.87
C GLU A 170 5.04 -16.62 26.00
N ALA A 171 4.52 -17.69 26.62
CA ALA A 171 4.11 -18.89 25.88
C ALA A 171 2.96 -18.59 24.90
N HIS A 172 1.95 -17.86 25.38
CA HIS A 172 0.80 -17.47 24.58
C HIS A 172 1.15 -16.50 23.45
N PHE A 173 2.04 -15.55 23.72
CA PHE A 173 2.54 -14.64 22.71
C PHE A 173 3.31 -15.38 21.60
N ASN A 174 4.16 -16.34 21.95
CA ASN A 174 4.89 -17.13 20.96
C ASN A 174 3.94 -18.01 20.13
N ASP A 175 2.91 -18.58 20.75
CA ASP A 175 1.86 -19.34 20.07
C ASP A 175 1.07 -18.46 19.08
N LEU A 176 0.72 -17.22 19.47
CA LEU A 176 0.11 -16.25 18.56
C LEU A 176 1.01 -15.91 17.36
N LEU A 177 2.33 -15.81 17.54
CA LEU A 177 3.26 -15.58 16.43
C LEU A 177 3.35 -16.78 15.48
N GLU A 178 3.27 -18.00 16.01
CA GLU A 178 3.23 -19.20 15.20
C GLU A 178 1.92 -19.30 14.40
N ARG A 179 0.78 -19.07 15.05
CA ARG A 179 -0.53 -18.96 14.39
C ARG A 179 -0.52 -17.89 13.30
N GLN A 180 0.06 -16.73 13.59
CA GLN A 180 0.21 -15.64 12.63
C GLN A 180 1.01 -16.05 11.40
N ARG A 181 2.16 -16.70 11.58
CA ARG A 181 2.97 -17.20 10.46
C ARG A 181 2.19 -18.23 9.64
N ASN A 182 1.60 -19.22 10.31
CA ASN A 182 0.88 -20.30 9.65
C ASN A 182 -0.34 -19.77 8.86
N TYR A 183 -1.04 -18.78 9.40
CA TYR A 183 -2.14 -18.12 8.70
C TYR A 183 -1.65 -17.41 7.43
N ILE A 184 -0.56 -16.65 7.51
CA ILE A 184 0.00 -15.92 6.37
C ILE A 184 0.45 -16.89 5.27
N ASP A 185 1.15 -17.96 5.64
CA ASP A 185 1.61 -18.98 4.69
C ASP A 185 0.41 -19.64 4.00
N ALA A 186 -0.59 -20.09 4.78
CA ALA A 186 -1.80 -20.69 4.22
C ALA A 186 -2.58 -19.73 3.33
N TYR A 187 -2.67 -18.45 3.70
CA TYR A 187 -3.35 -17.44 2.89
C TYR A 187 -2.72 -17.34 1.49
N TYR A 188 -1.40 -17.23 1.40
CA TYR A 188 -0.73 -17.12 0.11
C TYR A 188 -0.70 -18.41 -0.69
N ASP A 189 -0.64 -19.57 -0.03
CA ASP A 189 -0.79 -20.86 -0.71
C ASP A 189 -2.17 -20.96 -1.38
N THR A 190 -3.24 -20.55 -0.68
CA THR A 190 -4.60 -20.55 -1.25
C THR A 190 -4.77 -19.54 -2.38
N LEU A 191 -4.15 -18.36 -2.26
CA LEU A 191 -4.17 -17.34 -3.30
C LEU A 191 -3.48 -17.84 -4.58
N SER A 192 -2.29 -18.44 -4.42
CA SER A 192 -1.52 -18.99 -5.54
C SER A 192 -2.25 -20.15 -6.23
N ALA A 193 -2.82 -21.07 -5.46
CA ALA A 193 -3.61 -22.18 -6.01
C ALA A 193 -4.86 -21.70 -6.77
N LYS A 194 -5.50 -20.62 -6.30
CA LYS A 194 -6.62 -19.99 -6.99
C LYS A 194 -6.19 -19.36 -8.31
N GLU A 195 -5.07 -18.63 -8.32
CA GLU A 195 -4.51 -18.04 -9.54
C GLU A 195 -4.12 -19.11 -10.58
N GLU A 196 -3.53 -20.23 -10.14
CA GLU A 196 -3.21 -21.36 -11.01
C GLU A 196 -4.46 -22.04 -11.59
N ALA A 197 -5.50 -22.23 -10.78
CA ALA A 197 -6.76 -22.81 -11.21
C ALA A 197 -7.51 -21.90 -12.20
N GLU A 198 -7.52 -20.59 -11.97
CA GLU A 198 -8.11 -19.60 -12.89
C GLU A 198 -7.34 -19.52 -14.21
N ALA A 199 -6.00 -19.59 -14.18
CA ALA A 199 -5.18 -19.64 -15.39
C ALA A 199 -5.45 -20.91 -16.21
N SER A 200 -5.50 -22.07 -15.55
CA SER A 200 -5.77 -23.36 -16.19
C SER A 200 -7.19 -23.44 -16.78
N ALA A 201 -8.19 -22.92 -16.06
CA ALA A 201 -9.57 -22.87 -16.54
C ALA A 201 -9.74 -21.92 -17.75
N ASN A 202 -8.96 -20.83 -17.81
CA ASN A 202 -8.99 -19.90 -18.94
C ASN A 202 -8.29 -20.49 -20.18
N GLU A 203 -7.27 -21.33 -20.00
CA GLU A 203 -6.65 -22.12 -21.08
C GLU A 203 -7.60 -23.21 -21.62
N GLU A 204 -8.35 -23.91 -20.75
CA GLU A 204 -9.36 -24.90 -21.16
C GLU A 204 -10.53 -24.24 -21.93
N ASN A 205 -11.06 -23.11 -21.46
CA ASN A 205 -12.15 -22.39 -22.12
C ASN A 205 -11.73 -21.81 -23.49
N ALA A 206 -10.47 -21.37 -23.63
CA ALA A 206 -9.92 -20.91 -24.91
C ALA A 206 -9.73 -22.06 -25.92
N ASN A 207 -9.61 -23.30 -25.45
CA ASN A 207 -9.48 -24.48 -26.29
C ASN A 207 -10.85 -25.07 -26.69
N GLU A 208 -11.86 -25.04 -25.80
CA GLU A 208 -13.25 -25.45 -26.12
C GLU A 208 -13.92 -24.51 -27.14
N LEU A 209 -13.61 -23.20 -27.13
CA LEU A 209 -14.07 -22.26 -28.16
C LEU A 209 -13.48 -22.55 -29.55
N LYS A 210 -12.28 -23.14 -29.64
CA LYS A 210 -11.68 -23.56 -30.92
C LYS A 210 -12.21 -24.91 -31.41
N GLU A 211 -12.46 -25.86 -30.51
CA GLU A 211 -13.05 -27.17 -30.87
C GLU A 211 -14.52 -27.06 -31.31
N THR A 212 -15.27 -26.07 -30.80
CA THR A 212 -16.67 -25.85 -31.21
C THR A 212 -16.79 -25.16 -32.58
N GLU A 213 -15.83 -24.31 -32.98
CA GLU A 213 -15.80 -23.75 -34.34
C GLU A 213 -15.32 -24.78 -35.38
N GLU A 214 -14.37 -25.66 -35.06
CA GLU A 214 -13.91 -26.70 -36.01
C GLU A 214 -14.89 -27.86 -36.23
N THR A 215 -15.82 -28.13 -35.29
CA THR A 215 -16.83 -29.18 -35.48
C THR A 215 -18.09 -28.73 -36.22
N THR A 216 -18.31 -27.42 -36.41
CA THR A 216 -19.51 -26.94 -37.12
C THR A 216 -19.30 -26.75 -38.64
N GLU A 217 -18.05 -26.69 -39.12
CA GLU A 217 -17.74 -26.58 -40.56
C GLU A 217 -17.56 -27.94 -41.28
N ALA A 218 -17.30 -29.03 -40.56
CA ALA A 218 -17.04 -30.34 -41.17
C ALA A 218 -18.30 -31.14 -41.55
N GLU A 219 -19.52 -30.69 -41.22
CA GLU A 219 -20.78 -31.41 -41.52
C GLU A 219 -21.64 -30.78 -42.63
N LYS A 220 -21.11 -29.78 -43.37
CA LYS A 220 -21.86 -29.10 -44.47
C LYS A 220 -21.31 -29.27 -45.89
N GLU A 221 -20.38 -30.19 -46.13
CA GLU A 221 -19.90 -30.52 -47.48
C GLU A 221 -20.20 -31.97 -47.90
N GLU A 222 -21.43 -32.47 -47.68
CA GLU A 222 -21.88 -33.66 -48.44
C GLU A 222 -23.42 -33.79 -48.53
N SER A 223 -24.08 -32.83 -49.19
CA SER A 223 -25.28 -33.16 -49.98
C SER A 223 -25.60 -32.07 -51.01
N ASN A 224 -25.58 -32.47 -52.27
CA ASN A 224 -25.69 -31.62 -53.46
C ASN A 224 -27.10 -31.73 -54.05
N ASN A 225 -27.59 -30.62 -54.63
CA ASN A 225 -28.72 -30.47 -55.58
C ASN A 225 -30.16 -30.78 -55.12
N ASN A 226 -31.08 -29.81 -55.22
CA ASN A 226 -31.82 -29.52 -56.48
C ASN A 226 -32.85 -28.37 -56.29
N GLU A 227 -33.12 -27.67 -57.41
CA GLU A 227 -34.31 -26.86 -57.76
C GLU A 227 -34.53 -25.41 -57.23
N GLU A 228 -34.41 -24.48 -58.19
CA GLU A 228 -35.24 -23.30 -58.49
C GLU A 228 -36.35 -22.91 -57.50
N THR A 229 -36.49 -21.62 -57.18
CA THR A 229 -37.45 -20.70 -57.85
C THR A 229 -37.36 -19.29 -57.25
N GLU A 230 -37.28 -18.31 -58.15
CA GLU A 230 -37.66 -16.89 -58.11
C GLU A 230 -38.65 -16.46 -57.00
N VAL A 231 -38.44 -15.28 -56.37
CA VAL A 231 -39.40 -14.14 -56.31
C VAL A 231 -38.71 -12.87 -55.78
N LYS A 232 -39.06 -11.78 -56.47
CA LYS A 232 -38.63 -10.37 -56.40
C LYS A 232 -39.26 -9.55 -55.25
N GLU A 233 -38.75 -8.31 -55.17
CA GLU A 233 -39.35 -7.07 -54.59
C GLU A 233 -39.36 -7.00 -53.07
N LYS A 234 -39.00 -5.90 -52.40
CA LYS A 234 -38.93 -4.46 -52.76
C LYS A 234 -38.09 -3.81 -51.65
N GLU A 235 -36.98 -3.14 -51.93
CA GLU A 235 -36.87 -1.69 -52.14
C GLU A 235 -37.71 -0.85 -51.15
N VAL A 236 -37.01 -0.12 -50.27
CA VAL A 236 -37.03 1.35 -50.10
C VAL A 236 -36.06 1.63 -48.91
N VAL A 237 -34.82 2.10 -49.12
CA VAL A 237 -34.39 3.46 -49.56
C VAL A 237 -34.75 4.42 -48.43
N GLU A 238 -33.82 4.96 -47.64
CA GLU A 238 -32.95 6.12 -47.88
C GLU A 238 -32.68 6.67 -46.46
N THR A 239 -31.59 7.31 -46.05
CA THR A 239 -30.32 7.70 -46.64
C THR A 239 -29.51 8.34 -45.51
N THR A 240 -28.20 8.11 -45.56
CA THR A 240 -27.06 9.05 -45.47
C THR A 240 -27.07 10.25 -44.50
N GLU A 241 -25.94 10.82 -44.10
CA GLU A 241 -24.50 10.71 -44.48
C GLU A 241 -23.75 11.17 -43.22
N GLU A 242 -22.64 10.53 -42.82
CA GLU A 242 -21.26 10.90 -43.19
C GLU A 242 -20.91 12.39 -42.94
N ALA A 243 -19.74 12.79 -42.45
CA ALA A 243 -18.39 12.26 -42.59
C ALA A 243 -17.58 12.79 -41.39
N SER A 244 -16.62 12.06 -40.80
CA SER A 244 -15.24 11.91 -41.30
C SER A 244 -14.64 13.24 -41.79
N ASN A 245 -13.61 13.76 -41.13
CA ASN A 245 -12.24 13.34 -41.42
C ASN A 245 -11.21 14.07 -40.53
N GLU A 246 -10.07 13.41 -40.40
CA GLU A 246 -8.77 13.84 -39.88
C GLU A 246 -8.30 15.21 -40.40
N THR A 247 -7.32 15.83 -39.72
CA THR A 247 -5.93 15.98 -40.23
C THR A 247 -5.13 17.02 -39.42
N SER A 248 -4.04 16.56 -38.80
CA SER A 248 -2.68 17.15 -38.67
C SER A 248 -2.37 18.59 -38.21
N LYS A 249 -1.36 18.60 -37.30
CA LYS A 249 -0.08 19.37 -37.30
C LYS A 249 -0.01 20.83 -36.80
N ASN A 250 1.04 20.97 -35.96
CA ASN A 250 1.98 22.08 -35.76
C ASN A 250 1.48 23.37 -35.08
N GLU A 251 2.03 23.66 -33.89
CA GLU A 251 3.18 24.58 -33.71
C GLU A 251 3.94 24.26 -32.42
#